data_AF-A0A8S3K9E0-F1
#
_entry.id   AF-A0A8S3K9E0-F1
#
_cell.length_a   1.000
_cell.length_b   1.000
_cell.length_c   1.000
_cell.angle_alpha   90.00
_cell.angle_beta   90.00
_cell.angle_gamma   90.00
#
_symmetry.space_group_name_H-M   'P 1'
#
loop_
_entity.id
_entity.type
_entity.pdbx_description
1 polymer ?
#
loop_
_entity_poly.entity_id
_entity_poly.type
_entity_poly.pdbx_seq_one_letter_code
_entity_poly.pdbx_strand_id
1 'polypeptide(L)'
;EGLRPPEGHDPAISIKQHVAHGSRAKTKSSWVSASRSIKVPGVWASETESIVAEFDVPYEENLPYTERSVFDLTDPSTANYLFGSSGSWAKSFAKSSQEIVIKGGVDASKIRKLYSTRRVTEQEYKTLKSQNLGGMRFIKTRQRTDD
;
A
#
# COMPACT_ATOMS: atom_id res chain seq x y z
N GLU A 1 -7.67 16.42 -3.80
CA GLU A 1 -6.36 16.16 -4.44
C GLU A 1 -6.13 14.65 -4.43
N GLY A 2 -5.52 14.07 -5.47
CA GLY A 2 -5.30 12.61 -5.54
C GLY A 2 -4.22 12.14 -4.57
N LEU A 3 -3.69 10.93 -4.77
CA LEU A 3 -2.49 10.49 -4.05
C LEU A 3 -1.27 11.05 -4.76
N ARG A 4 -0.46 11.84 -4.07
CA ARG A 4 0.75 12.46 -4.66
C ARG A 4 2.00 12.03 -3.89
N PRO A 5 3.14 11.87 -4.58
CA PRO A 5 4.43 11.80 -3.91
C PRO A 5 4.66 13.06 -3.06
N PRO A 6 5.46 12.98 -1.98
CA PRO A 6 5.78 14.15 -1.17
C PRO A 6 6.41 15.29 -1.99
N GLU A 7 6.19 16.52 -1.55
CA GLU A 7 6.85 17.69 -2.12
C GLU A 7 8.38 17.58 -1.94
N GLY A 8 9.14 18.02 -2.95
CA GLY A 8 10.60 17.92 -2.95
C GLY A 8 11.16 16.50 -3.07
N HIS A 9 10.36 15.54 -3.54
CA HIS A 9 10.83 14.18 -3.78
C HIS A 9 11.94 14.12 -4.84
N ASP A 10 12.80 13.10 -4.72
CA ASP A 10 13.86 12.81 -5.68
C ASP A 10 13.36 11.81 -6.74
N PRO A 11 13.25 12.22 -8.03
CA PRO A 11 12.81 11.34 -9.11
C PRO A 11 13.86 10.30 -9.52
N ALA A 12 15.12 10.44 -9.09
CA ALA A 12 16.19 9.49 -9.39
C ALA A 12 16.15 8.24 -8.46
N ILE A 13 15.38 8.28 -7.37
CA ILE A 13 15.22 7.13 -6.48
C ILE A 13 14.49 6.01 -7.24
N SER A 14 15.19 4.89 -7.42
CA SER A 14 14.64 3.70 -8.06
C SER A 14 13.52 3.09 -7.21
N ILE A 15 12.60 2.39 -7.88
CA ILE A 15 11.55 1.61 -7.22
C ILE A 15 12.12 0.61 -6.19
N LYS A 16 13.28 0.01 -6.47
CA LYS A 16 13.95 -0.91 -5.54
C LYS A 16 14.36 -0.19 -4.25
N GLN A 17 14.95 0.99 -4.36
CA GLN A 17 15.32 1.81 -3.20
C GLN A 17 14.09 2.31 -2.44
N HIS A 18 13.03 2.69 -3.16
CA HIS A 18 11.75 3.09 -2.55
C HIS A 18 11.18 1.99 -1.67
N VAL A 19 11.02 0.78 -2.19
CA VAL A 19 10.50 -0.36 -1.42
C VAL A 19 11.43 -0.76 -0.27
N ALA A 20 12.75 -0.75 -0.51
CA ALA A 20 13.72 -1.14 0.51
C ALA A 20 13.78 -0.16 1.69
N HIS A 21 13.62 1.15 1.45
CA HIS A 21 13.69 2.15 2.52
C HIS A 21 12.32 2.46 3.14
N GLY A 22 11.24 2.30 2.38
CA GLY A 22 9.86 2.51 2.81
C GLY A 22 9.66 3.86 3.51
N SER A 23 8.86 3.87 4.59
CA SER A 23 8.54 5.09 5.34
C SER A 23 9.76 5.75 6.01
N ARG A 24 10.82 4.98 6.29
CA ARG A 24 12.04 5.45 6.96
C ARG A 24 13.03 6.17 6.04
N ALA A 25 12.73 6.26 4.74
CA ALA A 25 13.57 6.98 3.79
C ALA A 25 13.73 8.46 4.19
N LYS A 26 14.98 8.93 4.27
CA LYS A 26 15.30 10.36 4.52
C LYS A 26 14.88 11.22 3.35
N THR A 27 15.25 10.82 2.14
CA THR A 27 14.81 11.44 0.88
C THR A 27 13.60 10.67 0.36
N LYS A 28 12.51 11.37 0.09
CA LYS A 28 11.28 10.77 -0.44
C LYS A 28 11.41 10.58 -1.96
N SER A 29 10.77 9.54 -2.48
CA SER A 29 10.82 9.19 -3.90
C SER A 29 9.58 9.71 -4.64
N SER A 30 9.59 9.62 -5.97
CA SER A 30 8.43 9.89 -6.82
C SER A 30 7.35 8.78 -6.81
N TRP A 31 7.50 7.77 -5.96
CA TRP A 31 6.66 6.57 -5.96
C TRP A 31 5.64 6.59 -4.82
N VAL A 32 4.44 6.10 -5.10
CA VAL A 32 3.39 5.87 -4.12
C VAL A 32 3.26 4.36 -3.91
N SER A 33 3.39 3.91 -2.66
CA SER A 33 3.10 2.52 -2.28
C SER A 33 1.61 2.34 -1.99
N ALA A 34 1.07 1.24 -2.48
CA ALA A 34 -0.30 0.79 -2.27
C ALA A 34 -0.34 -0.72 -2.05
N SER A 35 -1.52 -1.29 -1.81
CA SER A 35 -1.71 -2.73 -1.59
C SER A 35 -2.90 -3.25 -2.37
N ARG A 36 -2.80 -4.49 -2.88
CA ARG A 36 -3.96 -5.26 -3.42
C ARG A 36 -4.98 -5.62 -2.34
N SER A 37 -4.62 -5.52 -1.06
CA SER A 37 -5.48 -5.89 0.07
C SER A 37 -5.74 -4.69 0.96
N ILE A 38 -7.01 -4.31 1.12
CA ILE A 38 -7.42 -3.23 2.03
C ILE A 38 -6.99 -3.45 3.48
N LYS A 39 -6.73 -4.72 3.88
CA LYS A 39 -6.31 -5.05 5.23
C LYS A 39 -5.01 -4.34 5.60
N VAL A 40 -4.03 -4.34 4.70
CA VAL A 40 -2.68 -3.81 4.96
C VAL A 40 -2.69 -2.30 5.26
N PRO A 41 -3.18 -1.42 4.36
CA PRO A 41 -3.27 0.01 4.65
C PRO A 41 -4.28 0.30 5.76
N GLY A 42 -5.31 -0.54 5.94
CA GLY A 42 -6.25 -0.42 7.06
C GLY A 42 -5.56 -0.55 8.43
N VAL A 43 -4.62 -1.50 8.57
CA VAL A 43 -3.81 -1.61 9.80
C VAL A 43 -2.96 -0.36 10.00
N TRP A 44 -2.19 0.04 8.99
CA TRP A 44 -1.29 1.18 9.08
C TRP A 44 -2.03 2.49 9.39
N ALA A 45 -3.14 2.74 8.70
CA ALA A 45 -3.93 3.93 8.90
C ALA A 45 -4.57 3.97 10.29
N SER A 46 -5.00 2.81 10.82
CA SER A 46 -5.63 2.74 12.15
C SER A 46 -4.71 3.11 13.31
N GLU A 47 -3.38 3.01 13.12
CA GLU A 47 -2.40 3.43 14.14
C GLU A 47 -2.39 4.95 14.35
N THR A 48 -2.88 5.73 13.37
CA THR A 48 -2.89 7.20 13.38
C THR A 48 -4.26 7.79 13.06
N GLU A 49 -5.30 6.94 13.03
CA GLU A 49 -6.66 7.30 12.61
C GLU A 49 -6.74 7.98 11.23
N SER A 50 -5.83 7.57 10.33
CA SER A 50 -5.73 8.09 8.96
C SER A 50 -6.82 7.54 8.03
N ILE A 51 -6.82 8.01 6.78
CA ILE A 51 -7.75 7.59 5.73
C ILE A 51 -7.10 6.56 4.82
N VAL A 52 -7.88 5.55 4.38
CA VAL A 52 -7.51 4.62 3.31
C VAL A 52 -8.26 4.97 2.04
N ALA A 53 -7.55 5.11 0.93
CA ALA A 53 -8.14 5.31 -0.39
C ALA A 53 -8.19 3.99 -1.18
N GLU A 54 -9.35 3.70 -1.77
CA GLU A 54 -9.54 2.65 -2.78
C GLU A 54 -9.64 3.33 -4.15
N PHE A 55 -8.91 2.83 -5.13
CA PHE A 55 -8.76 3.48 -6.43
C PHE A 55 -8.50 2.47 -7.55
N ASP A 56 -8.65 2.92 -8.80
CA ASP A 56 -8.23 2.16 -9.98
C ASP A 56 -7.11 2.86 -10.72
N VAL A 57 -6.11 2.08 -11.09
CA VAL A 57 -5.11 2.52 -12.08
C VAL A 57 -5.04 1.50 -13.20
N PRO A 58 -4.87 1.95 -14.46
CA PRO A 58 -4.64 1.04 -15.56
C PRO A 58 -3.35 0.25 -15.30
N TYR A 59 -3.38 -1.05 -15.56
CA TYR A 59 -2.20 -1.90 -15.47
C TYR A 59 -1.64 -2.15 -16.87
N GLU A 60 -0.41 -1.70 -17.10
CA GLU A 60 0.24 -1.67 -18.41
C GLU A 60 0.97 -2.99 -18.71
N GLU A 61 0.24 -4.11 -18.68
CA GLU A 61 0.82 -5.46 -18.80
C GLU A 61 1.56 -5.72 -20.12
N ASN A 62 1.19 -4.99 -21.18
CA ASN A 62 1.78 -5.14 -22.52
C ASN A 62 3.01 -4.25 -22.75
N LEU A 63 3.31 -3.31 -21.84
CA LEU A 63 4.48 -2.44 -21.98
C LEU A 63 5.73 -3.11 -21.39
N PRO A 64 6.94 -2.81 -21.92
CA PRO A 64 8.19 -3.14 -21.25
C PRO A 64 8.24 -2.55 -19.85
N TYR A 65 8.86 -3.25 -18.89
CA TYR A 65 8.94 -2.77 -17.50
C TYR A 65 9.55 -1.37 -17.36
N THR A 66 10.45 -0.98 -18.25
CA THR A 66 11.09 0.34 -18.27
C THR A 66 10.12 1.49 -18.58
N GLU A 67 8.99 1.18 -19.21
CA GLU A 67 7.97 2.15 -19.63
C GLU A 67 6.75 2.14 -18.70
N ARG A 68 6.66 1.17 -17.78
CA ARG A 68 5.52 1.06 -16.88
C ARG A 68 5.51 2.13 -15.80
N SER A 69 4.30 2.58 -15.48
CA SER A 69 4.01 3.49 -14.37
C SER A 69 3.50 2.75 -13.13
N VAL A 70 2.99 1.52 -13.28
CA VAL A 70 2.45 0.69 -12.20
C VAL A 70 3.18 -0.66 -12.15
N PHE A 71 3.67 -1.03 -10.97
CA PHE A 71 4.35 -2.30 -10.71
C PHE A 71 3.62 -3.07 -9.62
N ASP A 72 3.06 -4.22 -9.97
CA ASP A 72 2.42 -5.13 -9.04
C ASP A 72 3.45 -6.12 -8.49
N LEU A 73 3.87 -5.95 -7.23
CA LEU A 73 4.89 -6.81 -6.61
C LEU A 73 4.32 -8.14 -6.10
N THR A 74 3.02 -8.37 -6.26
CA THR A 74 2.40 -9.69 -6.04
C THR A 74 2.64 -10.63 -7.21
N ASP A 75 2.87 -10.07 -8.41
CA ASP A 75 3.31 -10.84 -9.57
C ASP A 75 4.79 -11.24 -9.40
N PRO A 76 5.12 -12.56 -9.38
CA PRO A 76 6.49 -13.02 -9.28
C PRO A 76 7.39 -12.48 -10.38
N SER A 77 6.88 -12.26 -11.59
CA SER A 77 7.70 -11.81 -12.71
C SER A 77 8.15 -10.35 -12.53
N THR A 78 7.23 -9.48 -12.12
CA THR A 78 7.51 -8.09 -11.74
C THR A 78 8.44 -8.03 -10.52
N ALA A 79 8.19 -8.83 -9.49
CA ALA A 79 9.05 -8.87 -8.30
C ALA A 79 10.47 -9.36 -8.62
N ASN A 80 10.63 -10.36 -9.49
CA ASN A 80 11.92 -10.86 -9.94
C ASN A 80 12.67 -9.84 -10.78
N TYR A 81 11.97 -9.10 -11.66
CA TYR A 81 12.58 -8.01 -12.42
C TYR A 81 13.23 -6.96 -11.52
N LEU A 82 12.56 -6.58 -10.41
CA LEU A 82 13.04 -5.53 -9.51
C LEU A 82 14.06 -5.98 -8.47
N PHE A 83 13.87 -7.17 -7.89
CA PHE A 83 14.69 -7.63 -6.77
C PHE A 83 15.64 -8.77 -7.14
N GLY A 84 15.53 -9.33 -8.34
CA GLY A 84 16.21 -10.55 -8.74
C GLY A 84 15.54 -11.81 -8.17
N SER A 85 16.11 -12.96 -8.54
CA SER A 85 15.60 -14.28 -8.13
C SER A 85 15.90 -14.62 -6.66
N SER A 86 16.92 -14.01 -6.07
CA SER A 86 17.32 -14.26 -4.68
C SER A 86 16.34 -13.65 -3.66
N GLY A 87 16.26 -14.25 -2.48
CA GLY A 87 15.42 -13.78 -1.38
C GLY A 87 16.00 -12.52 -0.76
N SER A 88 15.45 -11.35 -1.11
CA SER A 88 15.73 -10.10 -0.40
C SER A 88 14.63 -9.78 0.61
N TRP A 89 14.99 -9.10 1.70
CA TRP A 89 14.01 -8.63 2.69
C TRP A 89 12.91 -7.77 2.05
N ALA A 90 13.29 -6.89 1.12
CA ALA A 90 12.35 -6.04 0.37
C ALA A 90 11.32 -6.86 -0.44
N LYS A 91 11.76 -7.94 -1.09
CA LYS A 91 10.88 -8.85 -1.84
C LYS A 91 9.90 -9.58 -0.93
N SER A 92 10.37 -10.05 0.23
CA SER A 92 9.51 -10.70 1.23
C SER A 92 8.49 -9.72 1.82
N PHE A 93 8.94 -8.49 2.14
CA PHE A 93 8.06 -7.42 2.61
C PHE A 93 6.97 -7.13 1.58
N ALA A 94 7.34 -6.78 0.34
CA ALA A 94 6.42 -6.49 -0.75
C ALA A 94 5.40 -7.61 -1.00
N LYS A 95 5.83 -8.88 -0.94
CA LYS A 95 4.92 -10.03 -1.05
C LYS A 95 3.90 -10.06 0.10
N SER A 96 4.36 -9.87 1.35
CA SER A 96 3.50 -9.91 2.54
C SER A 96 2.53 -8.73 2.62
N SER A 97 2.95 -7.55 2.20
CA SER A 97 2.12 -6.33 2.12
C SER A 97 1.24 -6.31 0.87
N GLN A 98 1.40 -7.27 -0.04
CA GLN A 98 0.75 -7.32 -1.34
C GLN A 98 0.94 -6.01 -2.12
N GLU A 99 2.19 -5.54 -2.15
CA GLU A 99 2.52 -4.17 -2.54
C GLU A 99 2.34 -3.93 -4.04
N ILE A 100 1.81 -2.75 -4.35
CA ILE A 100 1.81 -2.14 -5.67
C ILE A 100 2.54 -0.82 -5.55
N VAL A 101 3.37 -0.49 -6.53
CA VAL A 101 4.08 0.79 -6.56
C VAL A 101 3.70 1.57 -7.81
N ILE A 102 3.38 2.85 -7.64
CA ILE A 102 2.83 3.71 -8.70
C ILE A 102 3.71 4.95 -8.85
N LYS A 103 4.17 5.24 -10.06
CA LYS A 103 5.00 6.41 -10.36
C LYS A 103 4.13 7.67 -10.47
N GLY A 104 4.53 8.77 -9.84
CA GLY A 104 3.86 10.07 -10.00
C GLY A 104 2.50 10.20 -9.29
N GLY A 105 2.03 9.13 -8.67
CA GLY A 105 0.82 9.10 -7.86
C GLY A 105 -0.43 8.68 -8.60
N VAL A 106 -1.58 8.97 -8.00
CA VAL A 106 -2.92 8.57 -8.46
C VAL A 106 -3.78 9.81 -8.57
N ASP A 107 -4.38 10.03 -9.73
CA ASP A 107 -5.27 11.18 -9.94
C ASP A 107 -6.54 11.09 -9.07
N ALA A 108 -7.09 12.23 -8.67
CA ALA A 108 -8.30 12.28 -7.85
C ALA A 108 -9.49 11.58 -8.54
N SER A 109 -9.59 11.67 -9.87
CA SER A 109 -10.62 11.00 -10.67
C SER A 109 -10.56 9.47 -10.62
N LYS A 110 -9.44 8.91 -10.16
CA LYS A 110 -9.23 7.47 -10.03
C LYS A 110 -9.58 6.94 -8.64
N ILE A 111 -9.79 7.83 -7.66
CA ILE A 111 -10.20 7.44 -6.31
C ILE A 111 -11.68 7.06 -6.34
N ARG A 112 -11.99 5.81 -5.98
CA ARG A 112 -13.35 5.30 -5.91
C ARG A 112 -14.00 5.58 -4.56
N LYS A 113 -13.27 5.32 -3.47
CA LYS A 113 -13.79 5.38 -2.10
C LYS A 113 -12.70 5.80 -1.12
N LEU A 114 -13.13 6.48 -0.07
CA LEU A 114 -12.31 6.82 1.09
C LEU A 114 -12.91 6.13 2.32
N TYR A 115 -12.05 5.54 3.14
CA TYR A 115 -12.41 4.90 4.39
C TYR A 115 -11.68 5.59 5.53
N SER A 116 -12.42 6.20 6.45
CA SER A 116 -11.86 6.58 7.74
C SER A 116 -11.53 5.32 8.54
N THR A 117 -10.42 5.34 9.27
CA THR A 117 -10.00 4.20 10.08
C THR A 117 -10.00 4.56 11.56
N ARG A 118 -10.37 3.58 12.40
CA ARG A 118 -10.33 3.69 13.86
C ARG A 118 -9.90 2.36 14.45
N ARG A 119 -9.01 2.38 15.44
CA ARG A 119 -8.67 1.19 16.21
C ARG A 119 -9.80 0.88 17.19
N VAL A 120 -10.18 -0.39 17.28
CA VAL A 120 -11.21 -0.87 18.20
C VAL A 120 -10.66 -2.00 19.05
N THR A 121 -11.15 -2.11 20.28
CA THR A 121 -10.88 -3.25 21.17
C THR A 121 -11.52 -4.54 20.62
N GLU A 122 -11.09 -5.70 21.11
CA GLU A 122 -11.71 -6.98 20.72
C GLU A 122 -13.19 -7.03 21.13
N GLN A 123 -13.54 -6.45 22.27
CA GLN A 123 -14.92 -6.40 22.74
C GLN A 123 -15.79 -5.53 21.83
N GLU A 124 -15.32 -4.33 21.47
CA GLU A 124 -15.99 -3.48 20.48
C GLU A 124 -16.11 -4.17 19.13
N TYR A 125 -15.06 -4.87 18.67
CA TYR A 125 -15.12 -5.63 17.42
C TYR A 125 -16.24 -6.69 17.43
N LYS A 126 -16.39 -7.44 18.52
CA LYS A 126 -17.47 -8.46 18.65
C LYS A 126 -18.85 -7.80 18.58
N THR A 127 -19.03 -6.67 19.27
CA THR A 127 -20.28 -5.90 19.27
C THR A 127 -20.59 -5.27 17.91
N LEU A 128 -19.63 -4.59 17.29
CA LEU A 128 -19.84 -3.90 16.01
C LEU A 128 -20.07 -4.92 14.88
N LYS A 129 -19.39 -6.07 14.93
CA LYS A 129 -19.60 -7.15 13.96
C LYS A 129 -20.99 -7.77 14.08
N SER A 130 -21.55 -7.90 15.29
CA SER A 130 -22.90 -8.45 15.48
C SER A 130 -24.00 -7.48 15.07
N GLN A 131 -23.75 -6.17 15.14
CA GLN A 131 -24.70 -5.13 14.72
C GLN A 131 -24.84 -4.99 13.20
N ASN A 132 -23.94 -5.61 12.42
CA ASN A 132 -23.93 -5.56 10.95
C ASN A 132 -24.12 -4.14 10.38
N LEU A 133 -23.43 -3.16 10.97
CA LEU A 133 -23.50 -1.77 10.55
C LEU A 133 -23.00 -1.64 9.10
N GLY A 134 -23.92 -1.40 8.17
CA GLY A 134 -23.62 -1.19 6.76
C GLY A 134 -22.59 -0.07 6.58
N GLY A 135 -21.66 -0.25 5.65
CA GLY A 135 -20.60 0.72 5.36
C GLY A 135 -19.32 0.56 6.19
N MET A 136 -19.31 -0.31 7.21
CA MET A 136 -18.09 -0.63 7.97
C MET A 136 -17.39 -1.86 7.41
N ARG A 137 -16.06 -1.83 7.37
CA ARG A 137 -15.21 -2.99 7.09
C ARG A 137 -14.40 -3.34 8.33
N PHE A 138 -14.58 -4.57 8.82
CA PHE A 138 -13.87 -5.03 10.01
C PHE A 138 -12.63 -5.85 9.62
N ILE A 139 -11.45 -5.37 10.04
CA ILE A 139 -10.17 -6.01 9.78
C ILE A 139 -9.62 -6.51 11.11
N LYS A 140 -9.55 -7.83 11.30
CA LYS A 140 -8.89 -8.42 12.46
C LYS A 140 -7.40 -8.55 12.17
N THR A 141 -6.57 -7.96 13.02
CA THR A 141 -5.12 -8.14 13.03
C THR A 141 -4.74 -9.23 14.02
N ARG A 142 -3.55 -9.82 13.86
CA ARG A 142 -2.98 -10.65 14.93
C ARG A 142 -2.62 -9.72 16.10
N GLN A 143 -2.86 -10.19 17.32
CA GLN A 143 -2.54 -9.46 18.55
C GLN A 143 -1.06 -9.05 18.51
N ARG A 144 -0.74 -7.77 18.77
CA ARG A 144 0.62 -7.39 19.15
C ARG A 144 0.87 -8.04 20.50
N THR A 145 1.94 -8.82 20.63
CA THR A 145 2.37 -9.45 21.89
C THR A 145 3.08 -8.49 22.83
N ASP A 146 3.08 -7.18 22.52
CA ASP A 146 3.94 -6.18 23.14
C ASP A 146 3.12 -5.14 23.94
N ASP A 147 2.09 -5.59 24.67
CA ASP A 147 1.39 -4.79 25.70
C ASP A 147 1.67 -5.40 27.09
#